data_AF-A0A966UPY1-F1
#
_entry.id   AF-A0A966UPY1-F1
#
_cell.length_a   1.000
_cell.length_b   1.000
_cell.length_c   1.000
_cell.angle_alpha   90.00
_cell.angle_beta   90.00
_cell.angle_gamma   90.00
#
_symmetry.space_group_name_H-M   'P 1'
#
loop_
_entity.id
_entity.type
_entity.pdbx_description
1 polymer ?
#
loop_
_entity_poly.entity_id
_entity_poly.type
_entity_poly.pdbx_seq_one_letter_code
_entity_poly.pdbx_strand_id
1 'polypeptide(L)'
;MAGQRNFEVDQNTTFTFTVEYKDNDGDPITLTDCSAKMQVRDTKGGSKLAFSLTSPAGGITIDEPNGKLTIKMTPTQTNKLFYPKSSYDIMLTDSNLNKTKLLEGFITLSRSVTI
;
A
#
# COMPACT_ATOMS: atom_id res chain seq x y z
N MET A 1 -10.32 -5.86 11.76
CA MET A 1 -9.03 -6.58 11.63
C MET A 1 -8.47 -6.23 10.27
N ALA A 2 -7.19 -5.89 10.14
CA ALA A 2 -6.62 -5.54 8.83
C ALA A 2 -6.30 -6.81 8.03
N GLY A 3 -6.44 -6.77 6.70
CA GLY A 3 -6.00 -7.86 5.85
C GLY A 3 -4.48 -8.03 5.95
N GLN A 4 -4.01 -9.28 5.93
CA GLN A 4 -2.58 -9.57 5.81
C GLN A 4 -2.28 -10.13 4.43
N ARG A 5 -1.33 -9.51 3.73
CA ARG A 5 -0.84 -10.02 2.45
C ARG A 5 0.65 -9.77 2.31
N ASN A 6 1.36 -10.77 1.81
CA ASN A 6 2.76 -10.62 1.46
C ASN A 6 2.89 -10.47 -0.05
N PHE A 7 3.84 -9.67 -0.47
CA PHE A 7 4.13 -9.41 -1.87
C PHE A 7 5.59 -9.73 -2.18
N GLU A 8 5.83 -10.15 -3.40
CA GLU A 8 7.16 -10.25 -3.97
C GLU A 8 7.27 -9.22 -5.09
N VAL A 9 8.32 -8.41 -5.04
CA VAL A 9 8.50 -7.26 -5.93
C VAL A 9 9.91 -7.28 -6.48
N ASP A 10 10.03 -7.19 -7.79
CA ASP A 10 11.31 -7.07 -8.47
C ASP A 10 11.86 -5.64 -8.39
N GLN A 11 13.15 -5.54 -8.08
CA GLN A 11 13.85 -4.26 -8.01
C GLN A 11 13.82 -3.56 -9.38
N ASN A 12 13.66 -2.23 -9.37
CA ASN A 12 13.67 -1.37 -10.56
C ASN A 12 12.49 -1.62 -11.52
N THR A 13 11.41 -2.24 -11.03
CA THR A 13 10.18 -2.46 -11.82
C THR A 13 9.02 -1.63 -11.30
N THR A 14 8.01 -1.43 -12.14
CA THR A 14 6.73 -0.86 -11.71
C THR A 14 5.87 -1.97 -11.15
N PHE A 15 5.48 -1.88 -9.89
CA PHE A 15 4.58 -2.84 -9.26
C PHE A 15 3.24 -2.17 -8.94
N THR A 16 2.15 -2.80 -9.34
CA THR A 16 0.79 -2.27 -9.09
C THR A 16 -0.08 -3.36 -8.50
N PHE A 17 -0.86 -3.01 -7.48
CA PHE A 17 -1.86 -3.90 -6.91
C PHE A 17 -3.09 -3.12 -6.50
N THR A 18 -4.23 -3.81 -6.48
CA THR A 18 -5.51 -3.24 -6.08
C THR A 18 -5.99 -3.90 -4.79
N VAL A 19 -6.56 -3.09 -3.91
CA VAL A 19 -7.22 -3.50 -2.67
C VAL A 19 -8.67 -3.09 -2.78
N GLU A 20 -9.58 -4.03 -2.61
CA GLU A 20 -11.02 -3.75 -2.58
C GLU A 20 -11.49 -3.73 -1.12
N TYR A 21 -12.18 -2.68 -0.72
CA TYR A 21 -12.80 -2.56 0.59
C TYR A 21 -14.28 -2.90 0.48
N LYS A 22 -14.64 -4.09 0.94
CA LYS A 22 -16.00 -4.65 0.90
C LYS A 22 -16.49 -4.92 2.32
N ASP A 23 -17.80 -4.86 2.51
CA ASP A 23 -18.45 -5.24 3.75
C ASP A 23 -18.56 -6.78 3.89
N ASN A 24 -19.25 -7.22 4.94
CA ASN A 24 -19.42 -8.65 5.24
C ASN A 24 -20.39 -9.35 4.28
N ASP A 25 -21.25 -8.59 3.59
CA ASP A 25 -22.22 -9.07 2.61
C ASP A 25 -21.62 -9.08 1.18
N GLY A 26 -20.42 -8.51 1.02
CA GLY A 26 -19.65 -8.49 -0.23
C GLY A 26 -19.83 -7.20 -1.03
N ASP A 27 -20.60 -6.25 -0.51
CA ASP A 27 -20.86 -4.98 -1.15
C ASP A 27 -19.66 -4.02 -0.96
N PRO A 28 -19.28 -3.25 -2.00
CA PRO A 28 -18.21 -2.29 -1.89
C PRO A 28 -18.59 -1.16 -0.93
N ILE A 29 -17.70 -0.84 0.01
CA ILE A 29 -17.89 0.28 0.91
C ILE A 29 -17.43 1.54 0.18
N THR A 30 -18.35 2.48 -0.03
CA THR A 30 -18.04 3.77 -0.66
C THR A 30 -17.05 4.55 0.20
N LEU A 31 -15.98 5.05 -0.44
CA LEU A 31 -14.88 5.76 0.20
C LEU A 31 -14.93 7.28 -0.07
N THR A 32 -16.12 7.88 -0.03
CA THR A 32 -16.32 9.31 -0.29
C THR A 32 -15.47 10.16 0.66
N ASP A 33 -14.69 11.10 0.11
CA ASP A 33 -13.81 12.00 0.87
C ASP A 33 -12.77 11.29 1.75
N CYS A 34 -12.46 10.02 1.43
CA CYS A 34 -11.46 9.26 2.14
C CYS A 34 -10.06 9.50 1.56
N SER A 35 -9.05 9.46 2.44
CA SER A 35 -7.64 9.46 2.04
C SER A 35 -6.96 8.17 2.45
N ALA A 36 -6.01 7.70 1.65
CA ALA A 36 -5.22 6.53 1.93
C ALA A 36 -3.74 6.89 2.01
N LYS A 37 -3.04 6.27 2.93
CA LYS A 37 -1.61 6.41 3.12
C LYS A 37 -0.98 5.04 3.29
N MET A 38 0.07 4.79 2.52
CA MET A 38 0.91 3.60 2.66
C MET A 38 2.31 4.03 3.08
N GLN A 39 2.88 3.32 4.04
CA GLN A 39 4.28 3.47 4.40
C GLN A 39 5.00 2.15 4.24
N VAL A 40 6.24 2.21 3.72
CA VAL A 40 7.13 1.06 3.64
C VAL A 40 8.37 1.35 4.47
N ARG A 41 8.68 0.44 5.39
CA ARG A 41 9.76 0.56 6.37
C ARG A 41 10.63 -0.70 6.37
N ASP A 42 11.79 -0.62 7.00
CA ASP A 42 12.68 -1.77 7.19
C ASP A 42 12.00 -2.91 7.95
N THR A 43 11.30 -2.60 9.05
CA THR A 43 10.62 -3.56 9.92
C THR A 43 9.33 -2.99 10.49
N LYS A 44 8.46 -3.86 11.05
CA LYS A 44 7.25 -3.41 11.75
C LYS A 44 7.66 -2.54 12.95
N GLY A 45 7.24 -1.27 12.94
CA GLY A 45 7.64 -0.30 13.97
C GLY A 45 9.05 0.29 13.79
N GLY A 46 9.75 -0.06 12.70
CA GLY A 46 11.10 0.43 12.45
C GLY A 46 11.16 1.91 12.08
N SER A 47 12.27 2.57 12.42
CA SER A 47 12.44 4.01 12.22
C SER A 47 12.79 4.38 10.78
N LYS A 48 13.32 3.42 9.99
CA LYS A 48 13.80 3.68 8.63
C LYS A 48 12.66 3.59 7.63
N LEU A 49 12.28 4.73 7.05
CA LEU A 49 11.29 4.83 5.98
C LEU A 49 11.99 4.62 4.62
N ALA A 50 11.54 3.64 3.85
CA ALA A 50 11.94 3.49 2.45
C ALA A 50 11.27 4.56 1.59
N PHE A 51 9.92 4.59 1.64
CA PHE A 51 9.08 5.59 1.00
C PHE A 51 7.67 5.56 1.59
N SER A 52 6.88 6.59 1.27
CA SER A 52 5.46 6.64 1.54
C SER A 52 4.68 7.00 0.29
N LEU A 53 3.51 6.39 0.13
CA LEU A 53 2.55 6.72 -0.91
C LEU A 53 1.30 7.30 -0.25
N THR A 54 0.64 8.25 -0.93
CA THR A 54 -0.58 8.90 -0.45
C THR A 54 -1.58 9.02 -1.58
N SER A 55 -2.89 9.01 -1.28
CA SER A 55 -3.91 9.40 -2.25
C SER A 55 -4.15 10.90 -2.24
N PRO A 56 -4.71 11.49 -3.31
CA PRO A 56 -5.00 10.86 -4.62
C PRO A 56 -3.82 10.88 -5.60
N ALA A 57 -2.74 11.62 -5.31
CA ALA A 57 -1.68 11.91 -6.29
C ALA A 57 -0.29 11.32 -5.95
N GLY A 58 -0.13 10.66 -4.80
CA GLY A 58 1.14 10.12 -4.30
C GLY A 58 1.37 8.64 -4.58
N GLY A 59 0.76 8.09 -5.64
CA GLY A 59 0.87 6.66 -6.01
C GLY A 59 -0.24 5.76 -5.47
N ILE A 60 -1.25 6.33 -4.82
CA ILE A 60 -2.50 5.63 -4.47
C ILE A 60 -3.67 6.35 -5.15
N THR A 61 -4.45 5.61 -5.92
CA THR A 61 -5.70 6.09 -6.52
C THR A 61 -6.87 5.39 -5.86
N ILE A 62 -7.85 6.17 -5.40
CA ILE A 62 -9.06 5.64 -4.78
C ILE A 62 -10.19 5.77 -5.79
N ASP A 63 -10.86 4.66 -6.07
CA ASP A 63 -12.13 4.60 -6.77
C ASP A 63 -13.23 4.61 -5.71
N GLU A 64 -13.69 5.83 -5.38
CA GLU A 64 -14.64 6.11 -4.31
C GLU A 64 -15.95 5.31 -4.42
N PRO A 65 -16.65 5.25 -5.57
CA PRO A 65 -17.93 4.52 -5.68
C PRO A 65 -17.78 3.01 -5.59
N ASN A 66 -16.62 2.46 -5.95
CA ASN A 66 -16.39 1.01 -5.92
C ASN A 66 -15.58 0.54 -4.71
N GLY A 67 -15.19 1.44 -3.81
CA GLY A 67 -14.37 1.12 -2.64
C GLY A 67 -13.02 0.50 -2.98
N LYS A 68 -12.42 0.84 -4.14
CA LYS A 68 -11.16 0.22 -4.60
C LYS A 68 -9.99 1.18 -4.46
N LEU A 69 -8.88 0.67 -3.96
CA LEU A 69 -7.62 1.41 -3.87
C LEU A 69 -6.61 0.74 -4.80
N THR A 70 -6.11 1.48 -5.79
CA THR A 70 -5.02 1.04 -6.65
C THR A 70 -3.73 1.68 -6.20
N ILE A 71 -2.77 0.86 -5.81
CA ILE A 71 -1.45 1.29 -5.34
C ILE A 71 -0.45 1.00 -6.45
N LYS A 72 0.28 2.02 -6.89
CA LYS A 72 1.34 1.94 -7.89
C LYS A 72 2.67 2.35 -7.28
N MET A 73 3.61 1.41 -7.22
CA MET A 73 5.00 1.63 -6.88
C MET A 73 5.82 1.80 -8.16
N THR A 74 6.53 2.93 -8.27
CA THR A 74 7.41 3.19 -9.41
C THR A 74 8.77 2.51 -9.23
N PRO A 75 9.57 2.36 -10.31
CA PRO A 75 10.91 1.79 -10.24
C PRO A 75 11.80 2.47 -9.19
N THR A 76 11.68 3.79 -9.06
CA THR A 76 12.41 4.57 -8.04
C THR A 76 12.04 4.18 -6.61
N GLN A 77 10.79 3.79 -6.37
CA GLN A 77 10.33 3.35 -5.06
C GLN A 77 10.68 1.88 -4.80
N THR A 78 10.50 0.99 -5.78
CA THR A 78 10.89 -0.42 -5.65
C THR A 78 12.40 -0.58 -5.48
N ASN A 79 13.21 0.33 -6.01
CA ASN A 79 14.65 0.36 -5.79
C ASN A 79 15.04 0.71 -4.34
N LYS A 80 14.20 1.48 -3.62
CA LYS A 80 14.43 1.88 -2.22
C LYS A 80 14.00 0.84 -1.18
N LEU A 81 13.41 -0.28 -1.61
CA LEU A 81 13.01 -1.35 -0.72
C LEU A 81 14.23 -1.95 -0.01
N PHE A 82 14.06 -2.29 1.26
CA PHE A 82 15.09 -2.98 2.04
C PHE A 82 15.11 -4.47 1.68
N TYR A 83 16.30 -4.96 1.35
CA TYR A 83 16.56 -6.40 1.16
C TYR A 83 16.84 -7.08 2.51
N PRO A 84 16.35 -8.30 2.76
CA PRO A 84 15.51 -9.13 1.87
C PRO A 84 14.01 -8.83 1.96
N LYS A 85 13.57 -8.16 3.03
CA LYS A 85 12.16 -7.86 3.28
C LYS A 85 11.97 -6.44 3.81
N SER A 86 10.90 -5.81 3.38
CA SER A 86 10.38 -4.55 3.91
C SER A 86 9.00 -4.77 4.49
N SER A 87 8.66 -4.07 5.58
CA SER A 87 7.29 -4.08 6.11
C SER A 87 6.48 -2.96 5.48
N TYR A 88 5.20 -3.21 5.21
CA TYR A 88 4.29 -2.17 4.76
C TYR A 88 2.95 -2.23 5.47
N ASP A 89 2.30 -1.07 5.53
CA ASP A 89 0.92 -0.93 5.98
C ASP A 89 0.18 0.13 5.16
N ILE A 90 -1.11 -0.09 4.96
CA ILE A 90 -2.04 0.82 4.28
C ILE A 90 -3.11 1.23 5.28
N MET A 91 -3.18 2.53 5.51
CA MET A 91 -4.14 3.16 6.40
C MET A 91 -5.07 4.06 5.59
N LEU A 92 -6.37 3.79 5.73
CA LEU A 92 -7.43 4.65 5.24
C LEU A 92 -7.80 5.64 6.36
N THR A 93 -8.00 6.89 6.00
CA THR A 93 -8.55 7.93 6.88
C THR A 93 -9.85 8.41 6.26
N ASP A 94 -10.96 8.20 6.96
CA ASP A 94 -12.29 8.68 6.57
C ASP A 94 -12.42 10.20 6.83
N SER A 95 -13.45 10.81 6.26
CA SER A 95 -13.94 12.18 6.49
C SER A 95 -14.02 12.55 7.98
N ASN A 96 -14.39 11.59 8.84
CA ASN A 96 -14.46 11.75 10.29
C ASN A 96 -13.10 11.63 11.01
N LEU A 97 -11.98 11.62 10.27
CA LEU A 97 -10.62 11.38 10.76
C LEU A 97 -10.39 10.00 11.40
N ASN A 98 -11.33 9.07 11.20
CA ASN A 98 -11.20 7.69 11.63
C ASN A 98 -10.16 6.97 10.80
N LYS A 99 -9.17 6.36 11.46
CA LYS A 99 -8.07 5.63 10.82
C LYS A 99 -8.34 4.14 10.84
N THR A 100 -8.57 3.57 9.66
CA THR A 100 -8.78 2.14 9.47
C THR A 100 -7.58 1.54 8.76
N LYS A 101 -6.93 0.57 9.38
CA LYS A 101 -5.87 -0.20 8.73
C LYS A 101 -6.51 -1.23 7.80
N LEU A 102 -6.30 -1.10 6.50
CA LEU A 102 -6.90 -1.97 5.48
C LEU A 102 -6.03 -3.20 5.21
N LEU A 103 -4.73 -2.98 5.03
CA LEU A 103 -3.80 -4.03 4.64
C LEU A 103 -2.45 -3.83 5.32
N GLU A 104 -1.83 -4.91 5.76
CA GLU A 104 -0.44 -4.91 6.23
C GLU A 104 0.28 -6.18 5.79
N GLY A 105 1.61 -6.14 5.77
CA GLY A 105 2.40 -7.32 5.49
C GLY A 105 3.85 -7.01 5.15
N PHE A 106 4.47 -7.95 4.44
CA PHE A 106 5.86 -7.83 4.01
C PHE A 106 5.97 -7.81 2.48
N ILE A 107 6.88 -6.97 1.99
CA ILE A 107 7.32 -6.94 0.60
C ILE A 107 8.71 -7.56 0.58
N THR A 108 8.84 -8.70 -0.09
CA THR A 108 10.12 -9.35 -0.36
C THR A 108 10.71 -8.76 -1.64
N LEU A 109 11.97 -8.33 -1.57
CA LEU A 109 12.65 -7.73 -2.72
C LEU A 109 13.44 -8.79 -3.48
N SER A 110 13.05 -9.04 -4.73
CA SER A 110 13.82 -9.81 -5.71
C SER A 110 14.82 -8.87 -6.39
N ARG A 111 16.13 -9.15 -6.27
CA ARG A 111 17.18 -8.30 -6.85
C ARG A 111 17.31 -8.56 -8.34
N SER A 112 17.08 -7.54 -9.15
CA SER A 112 17.31 -7.60 -10.60
C SER A 112 18.80 -7.43 -10.91
N VAL A 113 19.29 -8.16 -11.93
CA VAL A 113 20.65 -7.98 -12.49
C VAL A 113 20.72 -6.70 -13.33
N THR A 114 19.59 -6.25 -13.88
CA THR A 114 19.47 -5.01 -14.66
C THR A 114 19.09 -3.85 -13.73
N ILE A 115 20.01 -2.87 -13.59
CA ILE A 115 19.83 -1.64 -12.81
C ILE A 115 19.67 -0.41 -13.71
#